data_AF-A0A4Q2YSK7-F1
#
_entry.id   AF-A0A4Q2YSK7-F1
#
_cell.length_a   1.000
_cell.length_b   1.000
_cell.length_c   1.000
_cell.angle_alpha   90.00
_cell.angle_beta   90.00
_cell.angle_gamma   90.00
#
_symmetry.space_group_name_H-M   'P 1'
#
loop_
_entity.id
_entity.type
_entity.pdbx_description
1 polymer ?
#
loop_
_entity_poly.entity_id
_entity_poly.type
_entity_poly.pdbx_seq_one_letter_code
_entity_poly.pdbx_strand_id
1 'polypeptide(L)'
;LTLSGTLDPAPMNEPHPFPPAEKWKYTQHHPFKDTYKTNHRSVYLMGARLNAVPFFQTFDGPDRNATTPTRDSSVTTVQALYFLNNDFLHEQADRFAGRLLKEAPDTQARLSRAFALTFQREPSGDERARLDAYFAAAREKLAAGGTPVEKHDKLIWASFARALFRTNEFLYND
;
A
#
# COMPACT_ATOMS: atom_id res chain seq x y z
N LEU A 1 1.94 2.82 -2.99
CA LEU A 1 2.09 3.80 -4.08
C LEU A 1 3.06 3.34 -5.18
N THR A 2 4.30 2.95 -4.87
CA THR A 2 5.25 2.48 -5.91
C THR A 2 4.76 1.23 -6.62
N LEU A 3 4.32 0.20 -5.88
CA LEU A 3 3.84 -1.06 -6.46
C LEU A 3 2.59 -0.88 -7.29
N SER A 4 1.62 -0.13 -6.79
CA SER A 4 0.40 0.24 -7.52
C SER A 4 0.64 1.14 -8.73
N GLY A 5 1.85 1.70 -8.89
CA GLY A 5 2.21 2.59 -9.99
C GLY A 5 1.60 3.99 -9.87
N THR A 6 1.18 4.39 -8.66
CA THR A 6 0.48 5.65 -8.44
C THR A 6 1.33 6.68 -7.71
N LEU A 7 2.55 6.32 -7.31
CA LEU A 7 3.49 7.27 -6.73
C LEU A 7 3.82 8.34 -7.76
N ASP A 8 3.70 9.60 -7.37
CA ASP A 8 4.24 10.71 -8.13
C ASP A 8 5.70 10.95 -7.69
N PRO A 9 6.70 10.64 -8.54
CA PRO A 9 8.10 10.83 -8.21
C PRO A 9 8.57 12.28 -8.41
N ALA A 10 7.78 13.14 -9.05
CA ALA A 10 8.17 14.51 -9.33
C ALA A 10 8.30 15.31 -8.02
N PRO A 11 9.20 16.32 -7.98
CA PRO A 11 9.21 17.30 -6.90
C PRO A 11 7.85 17.99 -6.77
N MET A 12 7.41 18.20 -5.54
CA MET A 12 6.19 18.97 -5.29
C MET A 12 6.50 20.46 -5.48
N ASN A 13 6.03 21.00 -6.61
CA ASN A 13 6.22 22.41 -6.97
C ASN A 13 5.02 23.29 -6.57
N GLU A 14 3.87 22.68 -6.33
CA GLU A 14 2.66 23.38 -5.89
C GLU A 14 2.65 23.52 -4.36
N PRO A 15 2.18 24.65 -3.81
CA PRO A 15 1.99 24.77 -2.38
C PRO A 15 0.94 23.78 -1.89
N HIS A 16 1.03 23.41 -0.61
CA HIS A 16 -0.06 22.68 0.02
C HIS A 16 -1.38 23.48 -0.06
N PRO A 17 -2.53 22.80 -0.25
CA PRO A 17 -3.82 23.45 -0.39
C PRO A 17 -4.37 23.90 0.97
N PHE A 18 -3.58 24.70 1.70
CA PHE A 18 -4.00 25.30 2.96
C PHE A 18 -5.13 26.29 2.70
N PRO A 19 -6.14 26.35 3.59
CA PRO A 19 -7.13 27.41 3.49
C PRO A 19 -6.43 28.77 3.67
N PRO A 20 -6.94 29.84 3.02
CA PRO A 20 -6.47 31.20 3.28
C PRO A 20 -6.49 31.54 4.77
N ALA A 21 -5.51 32.32 5.23
CA ALA A 21 -5.30 32.62 6.64
C ALA A 21 -6.53 33.27 7.31
N GLU A 22 -7.32 34.02 6.54
CA GLU A 22 -8.55 34.69 7.01
C GLU A 22 -9.64 33.68 7.41
N LYS A 23 -9.56 32.43 6.94
CA LYS A 23 -10.49 31.36 7.28
C LYS A 23 -10.04 30.51 8.46
N TRP A 24 -8.84 30.76 9.01
CA TRP A 24 -8.31 29.95 10.08
C TRP A 24 -9.11 30.19 11.36
N LYS A 25 -9.66 29.11 11.92
CA LYS A 25 -10.38 29.11 13.20
C LYS A 25 -9.67 28.26 14.26
N TYR A 26 -8.35 28.14 14.13
CA TYR A 26 -7.54 27.31 15.01
C TYR A 26 -7.35 28.00 16.36
N THR A 27 -7.57 27.28 17.44
CA THR A 27 -7.37 27.76 18.82
C THR A 27 -6.61 26.69 19.61
N GLN A 28 -6.21 26.99 20.85
CA GLN A 28 -5.59 25.99 21.73
C GLN A 28 -6.49 24.76 21.92
N HIS A 29 -7.82 24.95 21.98
CA HIS A 29 -8.80 23.86 22.13
C HIS A 29 -9.24 23.24 20.80
N HIS A 30 -8.90 23.86 19.66
CA HIS A 30 -9.21 23.38 18.32
C HIS A 30 -8.00 23.52 17.40
N PRO A 31 -6.94 22.72 17.61
CA PRO A 31 -5.72 22.83 16.83
C PRO A 31 -5.93 22.38 15.38
N PHE A 32 -5.02 22.78 14.51
CA PHE A 32 -4.94 22.30 13.13
C PHE A 32 -4.84 20.78 13.08
N LYS A 33 -5.71 20.14 12.29
CA LYS A 33 -5.79 18.68 12.13
C LYS A 33 -6.04 18.23 10.70
N ASP A 34 -5.97 19.14 9.73
CA ASP A 34 -6.28 18.80 8.34
C ASP A 34 -5.16 17.93 7.76
N THR A 35 -5.57 16.96 6.93
CA THR A 35 -4.65 16.08 6.21
C THR A 35 -4.98 16.15 4.73
N TYR A 36 -3.98 16.45 3.90
CA TYR A 36 -4.13 16.54 2.46
C TYR A 36 -3.62 15.25 1.82
N LYS A 37 -4.52 14.50 1.20
CA LYS A 37 -4.16 13.29 0.47
C LYS A 37 -3.30 13.67 -0.74
N THR A 38 -2.19 12.98 -0.93
CA THR A 38 -1.31 13.15 -2.08
C THR A 38 -0.63 11.83 -2.40
N ASN A 39 -0.22 11.69 -3.65
CA ASN A 39 0.56 10.57 -4.14
C ASN A 39 2.07 10.87 -4.20
N HIS A 40 2.50 12.06 -3.78
CA HIS A 40 3.92 12.39 -3.68
C HIS A 40 4.61 11.58 -2.57
N ARG A 41 5.95 11.56 -2.61
CA ARG A 41 6.80 10.92 -1.59
C ARG A 41 6.52 11.53 -0.20
N SER A 42 6.73 10.73 0.84
CA SER A 42 6.48 11.12 2.24
C SER A 42 7.18 12.40 2.68
N VAL A 43 8.35 12.72 2.10
CA VAL A 43 9.10 13.96 2.34
C VAL A 43 8.31 15.23 2.00
N TYR A 44 7.35 15.14 1.08
CA TYR A 44 6.48 16.25 0.68
C TYR A 44 5.18 16.27 1.46
N LEU A 45 4.96 15.38 2.42
CA LEU A 45 3.75 15.41 3.22
C LEU A 45 3.83 16.53 4.25
N MET A 46 2.70 17.21 4.44
CA MET A 46 2.56 18.23 5.47
C MET A 46 2.83 17.63 6.87
N GLY A 47 3.79 18.23 7.58
CA GLY A 47 4.21 17.81 8.91
C GLY A 47 3.50 18.57 10.03
N ALA A 48 2.28 18.17 10.39
CA ALA A 48 1.57 18.74 11.54
C ALA A 48 2.21 18.35 12.89
N ARG A 49 2.64 19.31 13.70
CA ARG A 49 3.35 19.06 14.97
C ARG A 49 2.50 18.33 16.02
N LEU A 50 1.22 18.69 16.14
CA LEU A 50 0.32 18.14 17.17
C LEU A 50 -0.38 16.85 16.72
N ASN A 51 -0.67 16.73 15.42
CA ASN A 51 -1.44 15.63 14.85
C ASN A 51 -0.63 14.97 13.75
N ALA A 52 0.14 13.94 14.09
CA ALA A 52 0.84 13.16 13.10
C ALA A 52 -0.14 12.42 12.18
N VAL A 53 0.25 12.19 10.92
CA VAL A 53 -0.57 11.40 10.00
C VAL A 53 -0.67 9.98 10.58
N PRO A 54 -1.86 9.37 10.69
CA PRO A 54 -2.04 8.10 11.40
C PRO A 54 -1.08 6.99 10.95
N PHE A 55 -0.72 6.95 9.66
CA PHE A 55 0.27 6.02 9.14
C PHE A 55 1.63 6.12 9.87
N PHE A 56 2.15 7.34 10.05
CA PHE A 56 3.44 7.53 10.74
C PHE A 56 3.35 7.24 12.23
N GLN A 57 2.18 7.38 12.85
CA GLN A 57 2.00 6.97 14.25
C GLN A 57 2.06 5.45 14.39
N THR A 58 1.48 4.71 13.44
CA THR A 58 1.48 3.25 13.47
C THR A 58 2.83 2.64 13.10
N PHE A 59 3.58 3.26 12.19
CA PHE A 59 4.82 2.72 11.60
C PHE A 59 6.09 3.44 12.08
N ASP A 60 6.13 3.77 13.38
CA ASP A 60 7.32 4.30 14.07
C ASP A 60 7.96 5.50 13.35
N GLY A 61 7.12 6.42 12.85
CA GLY A 61 7.55 7.67 12.26
C GLY A 61 8.20 8.59 13.29
N PRO A 62 9.15 9.45 12.87
CA PRO A 62 9.92 10.27 13.81
C PRO A 62 9.03 11.25 14.59
N ASP A 63 9.31 11.42 15.88
CA ASP A 63 8.65 12.43 16.69
C ASP A 63 9.00 13.83 16.16
N ARG A 64 7.98 14.65 15.95
CA ARG A 64 8.13 16.03 15.46
C ARG A 64 8.50 17.01 16.56
N ASN A 65 8.46 16.58 17.82
CA ASN A 65 8.79 17.39 18.99
C ASN A 65 10.19 17.11 19.55
N ALA A 66 10.85 16.04 19.10
CA ALA A 66 12.15 15.61 19.60
C ALA A 66 13.10 15.26 18.45
N THR A 67 14.40 15.38 18.69
CA THR A 67 15.40 14.89 17.75
C THR A 67 15.35 13.36 17.73
N THR A 68 15.12 12.79 16.55
CA THR A 68 15.08 11.34 16.34
C THR A 68 16.30 10.93 15.50
N PRO A 69 17.44 10.56 16.12
CA PRO A 69 18.68 10.27 15.40
C PRO A 69 18.65 8.91 14.67
N THR A 70 17.85 7.97 15.19
CA THR A 70 17.69 6.62 14.65
C THR A 70 16.21 6.30 14.51
N ARG A 71 15.85 5.55 13.47
CA ARG A 71 14.48 5.07 13.29
C ARG A 71 14.27 3.82 14.14
N ASP A 72 13.33 3.86 15.05
CA ASP A 72 12.91 2.68 15.79
C ASP A 72 12.17 1.71 14.87
N SER A 73 12.29 0.43 15.16
CA SER A 73 11.60 -0.64 14.44
C SER A 73 10.84 -1.48 15.45
N SER A 74 9.52 -1.31 15.48
CA SER A 74 8.64 -2.12 16.30
C SER A 74 7.95 -3.18 15.44
N VAL A 75 7.59 -4.30 16.06
CA VAL A 75 6.65 -5.27 15.49
C VAL A 75 5.43 -5.27 16.40
N THR A 76 4.39 -4.53 16.01
CA THR A 76 3.19 -4.37 16.84
C THR A 76 1.96 -5.02 16.21
N THR A 77 1.02 -5.43 17.06
CA THR A 77 -0.28 -5.97 16.61
C THR A 77 -1.05 -4.95 15.76
N VAL A 78 -0.90 -3.65 16.04
CA VAL A 78 -1.57 -2.58 15.28
C VAL A 78 -1.02 -2.50 13.85
N GLN A 79 0.29 -2.66 13.66
CA GLN A 79 0.90 -2.72 12.33
C GLN A 79 0.40 -3.95 11.56
N ALA A 80 0.34 -5.12 12.19
CA ALA A 80 -0.20 -6.33 11.54
C ALA A 80 -1.68 -6.17 11.14
N LEU A 81 -2.50 -5.59 12.03
CA LEU A 81 -3.91 -5.30 11.76
C LEU A 81 -4.09 -4.28 10.62
N TYR A 82 -3.16 -3.34 10.47
CA TYR A 82 -3.16 -2.39 9.36
C TYR A 82 -3.08 -3.11 8.00
N PHE A 83 -2.18 -4.08 7.84
CA PHE A 83 -2.09 -4.88 6.61
C PHE A 83 -3.29 -5.81 6.38
N LEU A 84 -3.99 -6.18 7.44
CA LEU A 84 -5.19 -7.01 7.34
C LEU A 84 -6.41 -6.22 6.86
N ASN A 85 -6.62 -5.03 7.42
CA ASN A 85 -7.92 -4.36 7.37
C ASN A 85 -7.91 -2.95 6.76
N ASN A 86 -6.75 -2.34 6.52
CA ASN A 86 -6.74 -0.94 6.11
C ASN A 86 -7.16 -0.75 4.64
N ASP A 87 -8.13 0.14 4.42
CA ASP A 87 -8.66 0.48 3.09
C ASP A 87 -7.56 0.91 2.10
N PHE A 88 -6.54 1.61 2.58
CA PHE A 88 -5.40 2.01 1.74
C PHE A 88 -4.72 0.78 1.14
N LEU A 89 -4.48 -0.27 1.94
CA LEU A 89 -3.83 -1.50 1.48
C LEU A 89 -4.70 -2.26 0.48
N HIS A 90 -6.01 -2.33 0.71
CA HIS A 90 -6.95 -2.93 -0.26
C HIS A 90 -6.93 -2.16 -1.58
N GLU A 91 -6.98 -0.83 -1.54
CA GLU A 91 -6.89 0.02 -2.73
C GLU A 91 -5.55 -0.16 -3.46
N GLN A 92 -4.43 -0.20 -2.73
CA GLN A 92 -3.12 -0.43 -3.32
C GLN A 92 -3.03 -1.81 -3.97
N ALA A 93 -3.60 -2.85 -3.35
CA ALA A 93 -3.63 -4.20 -3.89
C ALA A 93 -4.47 -4.29 -5.17
N ASP A 94 -5.64 -3.65 -5.19
CA ASP A 94 -6.47 -3.55 -6.39
C ASP A 94 -5.72 -2.84 -7.52
N ARG A 95 -5.10 -1.68 -7.23
CA ARG A 95 -4.33 -0.96 -8.25
C ARG A 95 -3.13 -1.77 -8.74
N PHE A 96 -2.42 -2.45 -7.84
CA PHE A 96 -1.31 -3.33 -8.20
C PHE A 96 -1.74 -4.49 -9.10
N ALA A 97 -2.86 -5.15 -8.79
CA ALA A 97 -3.45 -6.17 -9.65
C ALA A 97 -3.77 -5.61 -11.06
N GLY A 98 -4.29 -4.38 -11.13
CA GLY A 98 -4.56 -3.72 -12.40
C GLY A 98 -3.31 -3.41 -13.20
N ARG A 99 -2.23 -3.05 -12.52
CA ARG A 99 -0.92 -2.84 -13.13
C ARG A 99 -0.34 -4.14 -13.69
N LEU A 100 -0.37 -5.23 -12.92
CA LEU A 100 0.13 -6.55 -13.36
C LEU A 100 -0.62 -7.06 -14.59
N LEU A 101 -1.95 -6.95 -14.61
CA LEU A 101 -2.77 -7.35 -15.76
C LEU A 101 -2.47 -6.55 -17.04
N LYS A 102 -1.95 -5.33 -16.91
CA LYS A 102 -1.55 -4.48 -18.04
C LYS A 102 -0.11 -4.71 -18.48
N GLU A 103 0.80 -4.95 -17.54
CA GLU A 103 2.24 -5.05 -17.81
C GLU A 103 2.68 -6.43 -18.32
N ALA A 104 1.90 -7.49 -18.09
CA ALA A 104 2.28 -8.84 -18.47
C ALA A 104 1.11 -9.66 -19.08
N PRO A 105 1.39 -10.47 -20.12
CA PRO A 105 0.35 -11.11 -20.94
C PRO A 105 -0.31 -12.32 -20.29
N ASP A 106 0.46 -13.13 -19.55
CA ASP A 106 0.00 -14.41 -18.99
C ASP A 106 0.26 -14.53 -17.48
N THR A 107 -0.29 -15.57 -16.85
CA THR A 107 -0.17 -15.78 -15.40
C THR A 107 1.29 -15.90 -14.94
N GLN A 108 2.14 -16.61 -15.67
CA GLN A 108 3.53 -16.84 -15.25
C GLN A 108 4.36 -15.57 -15.38
N ALA A 109 4.22 -14.85 -16.48
CA ALA A 109 4.86 -13.55 -16.68
C ALA A 109 4.41 -12.53 -15.61
N ARG A 110 3.11 -12.53 -15.26
CA ARG A 110 2.56 -11.67 -14.18
C ARG A 110 3.10 -12.07 -12.80
N LEU A 111 3.27 -13.37 -12.53
CA LEU A 111 3.88 -13.87 -11.29
C LEU A 111 5.34 -13.43 -11.17
N SER A 112 6.15 -13.68 -12.20
CA SER A 112 7.54 -13.22 -12.24
C SER A 112 7.63 -11.70 -12.06
N ARG A 113 6.77 -10.93 -12.73
CA ARG A 113 6.72 -9.48 -12.57
C ARG A 113 6.33 -9.05 -11.14
N ALA A 114 5.36 -9.71 -10.52
CA ALA A 114 4.94 -9.40 -9.16
C ALA A 114 6.08 -9.63 -8.16
N PHE A 115 6.77 -10.77 -8.26
CA PHE A 115 7.91 -11.11 -7.41
C PHE A 115 9.09 -10.16 -7.65
N ALA A 116 9.41 -9.83 -8.90
CA ALA A 116 10.46 -8.87 -9.21
C ALA A 116 10.18 -7.47 -8.63
N LEU A 117 8.93 -7.02 -8.65
CA LEU A 117 8.54 -5.72 -8.09
C LEU A 117 8.49 -5.70 -6.55
N THR A 118 8.21 -6.84 -5.91
CA THR A 118 8.00 -6.91 -4.46
C THR A 118 9.21 -7.41 -3.69
N PHE A 119 9.84 -8.48 -4.17
CA PHE A 119 10.94 -9.18 -3.50
C PHE A 119 12.27 -9.09 -4.26
N GLN A 120 12.29 -8.43 -5.43
CA GLN A 120 13.48 -8.29 -6.29
C GLN A 120 14.12 -9.64 -6.70
N ARG A 121 13.30 -10.69 -6.81
CA ARG A 121 13.71 -12.03 -7.25
C ARG A 121 12.63 -12.68 -8.12
N GLU A 122 12.97 -13.84 -8.67
CA GLU A 122 11.99 -14.74 -9.30
C GLU A 122 11.31 -15.64 -8.25
N PRO A 123 10.06 -16.08 -8.47
CA PRO A 123 9.45 -17.10 -7.64
C PRO A 123 10.15 -18.44 -7.84
N SER A 124 10.37 -19.15 -6.74
CA SER A 124 10.88 -20.51 -6.72
C SER A 124 9.88 -21.50 -7.34
N GLY A 125 10.33 -22.71 -7.68
CA GLY A 125 9.46 -23.74 -8.26
C GLY A 125 8.27 -24.09 -7.36
N ASP A 126 8.51 -24.21 -6.05
CA ASP A 126 7.46 -24.52 -5.07
C ASP A 126 6.45 -23.37 -4.92
N GLU A 127 6.92 -22.12 -4.94
CA GLU A 127 6.04 -20.95 -4.90
C GLU A 127 5.16 -20.87 -6.16
N ARG A 128 5.72 -21.12 -7.35
CA ARG A 128 4.95 -21.17 -8.60
C ARG A 128 3.87 -22.24 -8.53
N ALA A 129 4.22 -23.46 -8.14
CA ALA A 129 3.27 -24.57 -8.03
C ALA A 129 2.12 -24.26 -7.06
N ARG A 130 2.42 -23.68 -5.90
CA ARG A 130 1.41 -23.27 -4.92
C ARG A 130 0.50 -22.17 -5.45
N LEU A 131 1.05 -21.19 -6.16
CA LEU A 131 0.30 -20.06 -6.70
C LEU A 131 -0.58 -20.47 -7.90
N ASP A 132 -0.12 -21.40 -8.72
CA ASP A 132 -0.93 -21.96 -9.81
C ASP A 132 -2.14 -22.73 -9.26
N ALA A 133 -1.93 -23.56 -8.23
CA ALA A 133 -3.02 -24.24 -7.54
C ALA A 133 -4.01 -23.25 -6.91
N TYR A 134 -3.51 -22.19 -6.28
CA TYR A 134 -4.33 -21.11 -5.74
C TYR A 134 -5.17 -20.43 -6.81
N PHE A 135 -4.57 -20.08 -7.96
CA PHE A 135 -5.29 -19.41 -9.05
C PHE A 135 -6.36 -20.30 -9.68
N ALA A 136 -6.09 -21.59 -9.84
CA ALA A 136 -7.09 -22.56 -10.31
C ALA A 136 -8.29 -22.62 -9.35
N ALA A 137 -8.03 -22.82 -8.06
CA ALA A 137 -9.08 -22.89 -7.03
C ALA A 137 -9.88 -21.58 -6.91
N ALA A 138 -9.22 -20.43 -7.06
CA ALA A 138 -9.88 -19.13 -7.01
C ALA A 138 -10.83 -18.91 -8.21
N ARG A 139 -10.44 -19.35 -9.42
CA ARG A 139 -11.31 -19.31 -10.61
C ARG A 139 -12.55 -20.18 -10.43
N GLU A 140 -12.38 -21.41 -9.95
CA GLU A 140 -13.49 -22.32 -9.67
C GLU A 140 -14.46 -21.73 -8.65
N LYS A 141 -13.94 -21.17 -7.56
CA LYS A 141 -14.77 -20.54 -6.52
C LYS A 141 -15.56 -19.34 -7.04
N LEU A 142 -14.96 -18.49 -7.87
CA LEU A 142 -15.65 -17.33 -8.45
C LEU A 142 -16.70 -17.74 -9.50
N ALA A 143 -16.40 -18.77 -10.29
CA ALA A 143 -17.35 -19.34 -11.24
C ALA A 143 -18.58 -19.94 -10.52
N ALA A 144 -18.35 -20.74 -9.47
CA ALA A 144 -19.41 -21.30 -8.65
C ALA A 144 -20.25 -20.22 -7.92
N GLY A 145 -19.62 -19.10 -7.56
CA GLY A 145 -20.28 -17.96 -6.92
C GLY A 145 -21.03 -17.03 -7.86
N GLY A 146 -21.12 -17.33 -9.16
CA GLY A 146 -21.85 -16.52 -10.14
C GLY A 146 -21.19 -15.15 -10.44
N THR A 147 -19.91 -14.98 -10.12
CA THR A 147 -19.19 -13.74 -10.46
C THR A 147 -18.98 -13.67 -11.98
N PRO A 148 -19.21 -12.53 -12.64
CA PRO A 148 -18.96 -12.39 -14.06
C PRO A 148 -17.49 -12.66 -14.42
N VAL A 149 -17.26 -13.44 -15.50
CA VAL A 149 -15.94 -13.96 -15.90
C VAL A 149 -14.93 -12.84 -16.15
N GLU A 150 -15.37 -11.71 -16.70
CA GLU A 150 -14.53 -10.55 -16.97
C GLU A 150 -13.92 -9.91 -15.71
N LYS A 151 -14.49 -10.19 -14.53
CA LYS A 151 -13.98 -9.70 -13.25
C LYS A 151 -13.06 -10.69 -12.54
N HIS A 152 -13.02 -11.95 -12.97
CA HIS A 152 -12.30 -13.02 -12.27
C HIS A 152 -10.83 -12.67 -12.10
N ASP A 153 -10.13 -12.39 -13.20
CA ASP A 153 -8.70 -12.09 -13.19
C ASP A 153 -8.39 -10.93 -12.23
N LYS A 154 -9.14 -9.83 -12.32
CA LYS A 154 -8.93 -8.66 -11.46
C LYS A 154 -9.08 -9.00 -9.97
N LEU A 155 -10.14 -9.72 -9.60
CA LEU A 155 -10.42 -10.10 -8.20
C LEU A 155 -9.40 -11.09 -7.66
N ILE A 156 -8.99 -12.05 -8.49
CA ILE A 156 -7.99 -13.06 -8.14
C ILE A 156 -6.63 -12.40 -7.90
N TRP A 157 -6.18 -11.54 -8.82
CA TRP A 157 -4.92 -10.82 -8.68
C TRP A 157 -4.94 -9.84 -7.52
N ALA A 158 -6.08 -9.20 -7.23
CA ALA A 158 -6.23 -8.35 -6.05
C ALA A 158 -6.17 -9.16 -4.75
N SER A 159 -6.76 -10.36 -4.71
CA SER A 159 -6.61 -11.28 -3.58
C SER A 159 -5.16 -11.74 -3.39
N PHE A 160 -4.48 -12.10 -4.47
CA PHE A 160 -3.06 -12.45 -4.43
C PHE A 160 -2.21 -11.29 -3.92
N ALA A 161 -2.40 -10.07 -4.44
CA ALA A 161 -1.67 -8.89 -3.98
C ALA A 161 -1.87 -8.61 -2.48
N ARG A 162 -3.10 -8.80 -1.96
CA ARG A 162 -3.38 -8.69 -0.51
C ARG A 162 -2.64 -9.74 0.32
N ALA A 163 -2.54 -10.97 -0.18
CA ALA A 163 -1.76 -12.01 0.49
C ALA A 163 -0.26 -11.69 0.47
N LEU A 164 0.24 -11.24 -0.69
CA LEU A 164 1.63 -10.86 -0.90
C LEU A 164 2.09 -9.77 0.07
N PHE A 165 1.28 -8.72 0.23
CA PHE A 165 1.57 -7.59 1.15
C PHE A 165 1.56 -7.98 2.64
N ARG A 166 1.18 -9.21 2.99
CA ARG A 166 1.15 -9.72 4.36
C ARG A 166 2.23 -10.75 4.65
N THR A 167 3.06 -11.08 3.66
CA THR A 167 4.17 -12.00 3.85
C THR A 167 5.27 -11.35 4.69
N ASN A 168 5.98 -12.16 5.47
CA ASN A 168 7.12 -11.65 6.26
C ASN A 168 8.19 -11.02 5.37
N GLU A 169 8.49 -11.65 4.23
CA GLU A 169 9.44 -11.14 3.24
C GLU A 169 9.05 -9.77 2.67
N PHE A 170 7.75 -9.44 2.65
CA PHE A 170 7.30 -8.11 2.26
C PHE A 170 7.41 -7.08 3.39
N LEU A 171 7.15 -7.52 4.62
CA LEU A 171 7.03 -6.64 5.78
C LEU A 171 8.38 -6.33 6.44
N TYR A 172 9.33 -7.25 6.34
CA TYR A 172 10.60 -7.19 7.04
C TYR A 172 11.73 -7.42 6.05
N ASN A 173 12.74 -6.57 6.12
CA ASN A 173 14.04 -6.85 5.51
C ASN A 173 14.82 -7.64 6.56
N ASP A 174 15.00 -8.93 6.35
CA ASP A 174 15.89 -9.77 7.15
C ASP A 174 17.37 -9.39 6.91
#